data_AF-A0A1Y0BZ67-F1
#
_entry.id   AF-A0A1Y0BZ67-F1
#
_cell.length_a   1.000
_cell.length_b   1.000
_cell.length_c   1.000
_cell.angle_alpha   90.00
_cell.angle_beta   90.00
_cell.angle_gamma   90.00
#
_symmetry.space_group_name_H-M   'P 1'
#
loop_
_entity.id
_entity.type
_entity.pdbx_description
1 polymer ?
#
loop_
_entity_poly.entity_id
_entity_poly.type
_entity_poly.pdbx_seq_one_letter_code
_entity_poly.pdbx_strand_id
1 'polypeptide(L)'
;MKTITIDQINWPVAEQGDFNTEDCGAVFTVTEDEDGERFYAYGHVPEVQMLAEVTRYLNHMIPSGDFDDIDGTGVEHVYAKFVDHNAERFSWCTAETSGAFPLTVVSF
;
A
#
# COMPACT_ATOMS: atom_id res chain seq x y z
N MET A 1 -17.13 2.15 34.29
CA MET A 1 -16.74 2.35 32.88
C MET A 1 -15.76 1.24 32.55
N LYS A 2 -16.12 0.26 31.70
CA LYS A 2 -15.18 -0.80 31.31
C LYS A 2 -14.24 -0.22 30.27
N THR A 3 -12.97 -0.08 30.60
CA THR A 3 -11.91 0.23 29.65
C THR A 3 -11.84 -0.94 28.68
N ILE A 4 -12.33 -0.75 27.46
CA ILE A 4 -12.07 -1.70 26.38
C ILE A 4 -10.62 -1.44 25.99
N THR A 5 -9.72 -2.33 26.42
CA THR A 5 -8.36 -2.37 25.88
C THR A 5 -8.49 -2.72 24.41
N ILE A 6 -8.14 -1.77 23.54
CA ILE A 6 -8.25 -1.87 22.07
C ILE A 6 -7.41 -3.05 21.53
N ASP A 7 -6.51 -3.60 22.36
CA ASP A 7 -5.62 -4.72 22.08
C ASP A 7 -6.30 -6.09 21.87
N GLN A 8 -7.65 -6.18 21.91
CA GLN A 8 -8.40 -7.40 21.60
C GLN A 8 -9.29 -7.29 20.36
N ILE A 9 -9.20 -6.20 19.60
CA ILE A 9 -9.91 -6.14 18.32
C ILE A 9 -9.11 -6.96 17.32
N ASN A 10 -9.71 -8.06 16.88
CA ASN A 10 -9.18 -8.93 15.83
C ASN A 10 -9.36 -8.20 14.49
N TRP A 11 -8.52 -7.19 14.25
CA TRP A 11 -8.49 -6.49 12.97
C TRP A 11 -8.17 -7.47 11.84
N PRO A 12 -8.66 -7.21 10.62
CA PRO A 12 -8.25 -8.01 9.47
C PRO A 12 -6.71 -8.03 9.36
N VAL A 13 -6.19 -9.07 8.74
CA VAL A 13 -4.78 -9.15 8.34
C VAL A 13 -4.75 -8.98 6.84
N ALA A 14 -3.89 -8.12 6.33
CA ALA A 14 -3.79 -7.95 4.88
C ALA A 14 -3.24 -9.22 4.23
N GLU A 15 -3.75 -9.52 3.04
CA GLU A 15 -3.32 -10.60 2.19
C GLU A 15 -2.87 -10.08 0.82
N GLN A 16 -2.24 -10.96 0.05
CA GLN A 16 -1.88 -10.64 -1.32
C GLN A 16 -3.15 -10.36 -2.13
N GLY A 17 -3.25 -9.15 -2.67
CA GLY A 17 -4.41 -8.69 -3.44
C GLY A 17 -5.18 -7.54 -2.80
N ASP A 18 -5.04 -7.32 -1.49
CA ASP A 18 -5.73 -6.23 -0.78
C ASP A 18 -5.25 -4.83 -1.21
N PHE A 19 -4.08 -4.76 -1.83
CA PHE A 19 -3.47 -3.55 -2.38
C PHE A 19 -3.44 -3.59 -3.91
N ASN A 20 -4.40 -4.28 -4.53
CA ASN A 20 -4.56 -4.25 -5.97
C ASN A 20 -5.54 -3.15 -6.38
N THR A 21 -5.21 -2.43 -7.45
CA THR A 21 -6.14 -1.54 -8.14
C THR A 21 -6.68 -2.24 -9.37
N GLU A 22 -8.00 -2.23 -9.56
CA GLU A 22 -8.64 -2.70 -10.79
C GLU A 22 -9.24 -1.51 -11.55
N ASP A 23 -8.85 -1.33 -12.80
CA ASP A 23 -9.45 -0.34 -13.68
C ASP A 23 -9.56 -0.87 -15.11
N CYS A 24 -10.73 -0.67 -15.73
CA CYS A 24 -11.01 -1.06 -17.11
C CYS A 24 -10.62 -2.52 -17.48
N GLY A 25 -10.67 -3.44 -16.52
CA GLY A 25 -10.29 -4.85 -16.69
C GLY A 25 -8.78 -5.13 -16.61
N ALA A 26 -7.96 -4.12 -16.36
CA ALA A 26 -6.58 -4.28 -15.94
C ALA A 26 -6.49 -4.35 -14.41
N VAL A 27 -5.57 -5.19 -13.92
CA VAL A 27 -5.25 -5.31 -12.49
C VAL A 27 -3.83 -4.79 -12.29
N PHE A 28 -3.63 -3.95 -11.29
CA PHE A 28 -2.33 -3.42 -10.86
C PHE A 28 -2.06 -3.87 -9.44
N THR A 29 -0.86 -4.35 -9.14
CA THR A 29 -0.48 -4.83 -7.80
C THR A 29 -0.01 -3.69 -6.89
N VAL A 30 -0.55 -2.50 -7.13
CA VAL A 30 -0.35 -1.29 -6.32
C VAL A 30 -1.69 -0.60 -6.10
N THR A 31 -1.79 0.08 -4.97
CA THR A 31 -2.88 1.01 -4.64
C THR A 31 -2.32 2.38 -4.33
N GLU A 32 -2.93 3.41 -4.89
CA GLU A 32 -2.63 4.83 -4.67
C GLU A 32 -3.33 5.33 -3.39
N ASP A 33 -2.69 6.25 -2.65
CA ASP A 33 -3.37 6.94 -1.55
C ASP A 33 -4.37 8.00 -2.06
N GLU A 34 -5.19 8.54 -1.16
CA GLU A 34 -6.25 9.49 -1.55
C GLU A 34 -5.70 10.80 -2.15
N ASP A 35 -4.45 11.15 -1.81
CA ASP A 35 -3.79 12.38 -2.24
C ASP A 35 -2.99 12.21 -3.54
N GLY A 36 -2.77 10.97 -4.00
CA GLY A 36 -1.94 10.66 -5.17
C GLY A 36 -0.44 10.84 -4.93
N GLU A 37 -0.01 10.90 -3.66
CA GLU A 37 1.39 11.13 -3.28
C GLU A 37 2.14 9.82 -3.02
N ARG A 38 1.41 8.73 -2.72
CA ARG A 38 2.02 7.43 -2.38
C ARG A 38 1.34 6.27 -3.07
N PHE A 39 2.15 5.26 -3.37
CA PHE A 39 1.70 3.97 -3.86
C PHE A 39 2.17 2.86 -2.93
N TYR A 40 1.29 1.90 -2.68
CA TYR A 40 1.54 0.77 -1.78
C TYR A 40 1.41 -0.55 -2.54
N ALA A 41 2.36 -1.45 -2.32
CA ALA A 41 2.28 -2.85 -2.72
C ALA A 41 2.32 -3.75 -1.49
N TYR A 42 1.51 -4.82 -1.50
CA TYR A 42 1.59 -5.86 -0.48
C TYR A 42 2.92 -6.62 -0.57
N GLY A 43 3.63 -6.73 0.56
CA GLY A 43 4.94 -7.39 0.64
C GLY A 43 6.14 -6.43 0.55
N HIS A 44 7.33 -6.96 0.85
CA HIS A 44 8.61 -6.29 0.56
C HIS A 44 9.03 -6.63 -0.87
N VAL A 45 8.44 -5.92 -1.82
CA VAL A 45 8.61 -6.07 -3.26
C VAL A 45 9.93 -5.40 -3.69
N PRO A 46 10.78 -6.03 -4.52
CA PRO A 46 12.00 -5.41 -4.99
C PRO A 46 11.73 -4.04 -5.65
N GLU A 47 12.58 -3.06 -5.38
CA GLU A 47 12.46 -1.69 -5.88
C GLU A 47 12.15 -1.62 -7.38
N VAL A 48 12.93 -2.34 -8.21
CA VAL A 48 12.73 -2.39 -9.66
C VAL A 48 11.32 -2.87 -10.06
N GLN A 49 10.73 -3.80 -9.31
CA GLN A 49 9.38 -4.30 -9.56
C GLN A 49 8.31 -3.30 -9.10
N MET A 50 8.53 -2.65 -7.95
CA MET A 50 7.64 -1.59 -7.47
C MET A 50 7.56 -0.44 -8.48
N LEU A 51 8.72 0.07 -8.91
CA LEU A 51 8.79 1.17 -9.88
C LEU A 51 8.18 0.80 -11.23
N ALA A 52 8.43 -0.41 -11.71
CA ALA A 52 7.85 -0.90 -12.96
C ALA A 52 6.31 -0.95 -12.89
N GLU A 53 5.75 -1.37 -11.76
CA GLU A 53 4.31 -1.48 -11.58
C GLU A 53 3.62 -0.11 -11.41
N VAL A 54 4.22 0.81 -10.63
CA VAL A 54 3.71 2.18 -10.53
C VAL A 54 3.79 2.89 -11.89
N THR A 55 4.90 2.74 -12.62
CA THR A 55 5.02 3.27 -13.99
C THR A 55 3.94 2.70 -14.90
N ARG A 56 3.63 1.40 -14.78
CA ARG A 56 2.57 0.76 -15.56
C ARG A 56 1.19 1.31 -15.21
N TYR A 57 0.91 1.55 -13.93
CA TYR A 57 -0.33 2.17 -13.46
C TYR A 57 -0.46 3.62 -13.96
N LEU A 58 0.56 4.47 -13.79
CA LEU A 58 0.50 5.86 -14.20
C LEU A 58 0.34 6.03 -15.72
N ASN A 59 1.01 5.20 -16.52
CA ASN A 59 0.80 5.20 -17.98
C ASN A 59 -0.62 4.80 -18.39
N HIS A 60 -1.29 3.99 -17.58
CA HIS A 60 -2.69 3.62 -17.82
C HIS A 60 -3.64 4.74 -17.43
N MET A 61 -3.43 5.37 -16.27
CA MET A 61 -4.29 6.44 -15.75
C MET A 61 -4.07 7.79 -16.45
N ILE A 62 -2.84 8.05 -16.89
CA ILE A 62 -2.40 9.31 -17.50
C ILE A 62 -1.75 9.00 -18.87
N PRO A 63 -2.55 8.75 -19.92
CA PRO A 63 -2.02 8.39 -21.24
C PRO A 63 -1.16 9.48 -21.91
N SER A 64 -1.22 10.72 -21.42
CA SER A 64 -0.34 11.80 -21.86
C SER A 64 1.11 11.63 -21.40
N GLY A 65 1.36 10.81 -20.39
CA GLY A 65 2.67 10.69 -19.74
C GLY A 65 3.05 11.95 -18.93
N ASP A 66 2.07 12.76 -18.54
CA ASP A 66 2.28 14.00 -17.79
C ASP A 66 2.26 13.71 -16.28
N PHE A 67 3.26 12.95 -15.83
CA PHE A 67 3.52 12.65 -14.42
C PHE A 67 5.03 12.77 -14.15
N ASP A 68 5.38 13.05 -12.90
CA ASP A 68 6.79 13.22 -12.53
C ASP A 68 7.59 11.91 -12.73
N ASP A 69 8.85 12.06 -13.14
CA ASP A 69 9.74 10.91 -13.31
C ASP A 69 9.88 10.18 -11.97
N ILE A 70 9.52 8.90 -11.96
CA ILE A 70 9.74 8.03 -10.81
C ILE A 70 11.22 7.63 -10.81
N ASP A 71 12.05 8.40 -10.13
CA ASP A 71 13.36 7.90 -9.74
C ASP A 71 13.20 6.96 -8.54
N GLY A 72 14.07 5.96 -8.39
CA GLY A 72 13.94 4.96 -7.32
C GLY A 72 14.12 5.51 -5.90
N THR A 73 14.25 6.84 -5.75
CA THR A 73 14.31 7.46 -4.44
C THR A 73 12.93 7.40 -3.78
N GLY A 74 12.91 7.17 -2.45
CA GLY A 74 11.65 7.10 -1.71
C GLY A 74 10.96 5.73 -1.71
N VAL A 75 11.57 4.67 -2.26
CA VAL A 75 11.08 3.30 -2.05
C VAL A 75 11.49 2.78 -0.67
N GLU A 76 10.51 2.42 0.15
CA GLU A 76 10.73 1.92 1.50
C GLU A 76 9.99 0.59 1.75
N HIS A 77 10.62 -0.28 2.54
CA HIS A 77 10.01 -1.51 3.05
C HIS A 77 9.60 -1.30 4.50
N VAL A 78 8.29 -1.36 4.74
CA VAL A 78 7.69 -1.05 6.04
C VAL A 78 6.77 -2.16 6.52
N TYR A 79 6.31 -2.05 7.75
CA TYR A 79 5.21 -2.85 8.29
C TYR A 79 4.05 -1.93 8.66
N ALA A 80 2.84 -2.40 8.42
CA ALA A 80 1.62 -1.68 8.77
C ALA A 80 0.63 -2.64 9.45
N LYS A 81 -0.39 -2.07 10.11
CA LYS A 81 -1.54 -2.81 10.60
C LYS A 81 -2.82 -2.03 10.30
N PHE A 82 -3.92 -2.73 10.05
CA PHE A 82 -5.21 -2.08 9.90
C PHE A 82 -5.65 -1.47 11.24
N VAL A 83 -6.30 -0.31 11.15
CA VAL A 83 -6.83 0.44 12.30
C VAL A 83 -8.35 0.62 12.24
N ASP A 84 -8.99 -0.04 11.28
CA ASP A 84 -10.43 -0.17 11.17
C ASP A 84 -10.82 -1.59 10.70
N HIS A 85 -12.13 -1.86 10.74
CA HIS A 85 -12.71 -3.17 10.50
C HIS A 85 -12.92 -3.50 9.03
N ASN A 86 -12.92 -2.48 8.16
CA ASN A 86 -13.14 -2.59 6.74
C ASN A 86 -11.82 -2.69 5.96
N ALA A 87 -10.68 -2.60 6.64
CA ALA A 87 -9.36 -2.59 6.01
C ALA A 87 -9.13 -1.37 5.08
N GLU A 88 -9.79 -0.25 5.37
CA GLU A 88 -9.66 0.98 4.56
C GLU A 88 -8.52 1.89 5.05
N ARG A 89 -8.06 1.72 6.28
CA ARG A 89 -7.02 2.52 6.92
C ARG A 89 -6.04 1.64 7.68
N PHE A 90 -4.78 2.02 7.60
CA PHE A 90 -3.71 1.39 8.35
C PHE A 90 -2.77 2.42 8.97
N SER A 91 -1.92 1.96 9.88
CA SER A 91 -0.86 2.77 10.50
C SER A 91 0.47 2.01 10.49
N TRP A 92 1.57 2.74 10.39
CA TRP A 92 2.93 2.17 10.49
C TRP A 92 3.16 1.51 11.84
N CYS A 93 3.80 0.34 11.82
CA CYS A 93 4.16 -0.43 12.99
C CYS A 93 5.45 -1.21 12.78
N THR A 94 5.80 -2.09 13.72
CA THR A 94 6.93 -3.01 13.59
C THR A 94 6.46 -4.41 13.21
N ALA A 95 7.38 -5.27 12.77
CA ALA A 95 7.10 -6.66 12.40
C ALA A 95 6.52 -7.50 13.56
N GLU A 96 6.85 -7.15 14.80
CA GLU A 96 6.40 -7.84 16.01
C GLU A 96 4.98 -7.44 16.43
N THR A 97 4.39 -6.42 15.80
CA THR A 97 3.04 -5.97 16.11
C THR A 97 2.03 -7.02 15.68
N SER A 98 1.09 -7.38 16.56
CA SER A 98 0.05 -8.35 16.21
C SER A 98 -0.81 -7.82 15.05
N GLY A 99 -1.01 -8.66 14.03
CA GLY A 99 -1.70 -8.27 12.80
C GLY A 99 -0.87 -7.40 11.86
N ALA A 100 0.43 -7.25 12.10
CA ALA A 100 1.31 -6.55 11.17
C ALA A 100 1.42 -7.30 9.84
N PHE A 101 1.45 -6.54 8.75
CA PHE A 101 1.69 -7.03 7.41
C PHE A 101 2.77 -6.19 6.70
N PRO A 102 3.56 -6.81 5.80
CA PRO A 102 4.61 -6.11 5.06
C PRO A 102 4.02 -5.26 3.94
N LEU A 103 4.56 -4.05 3.76
CA LEU A 103 4.28 -3.19 2.61
C LEU A 103 5.57 -2.67 1.99
N THR A 104 5.50 -2.40 0.69
CA THR A 104 6.44 -1.53 0.00
C THR A 104 5.70 -0.26 -0.37
N VAL A 105 6.28 0.89 -0.02
CA VAL A 105 5.75 2.21 -0.34
C VAL A 105 6.74 2.93 -1.24
N VAL A 106 6.23 3.68 -2.21
CA VAL A 106 6.98 4.74 -2.90
C VAL A 106 6.26 6.07 -2.68
N SER A 107 7.02 7.13 -2.44
CA SER A 107 6.51 8.50 -2.26
C SER A 107 7.21 9.44 -3.23
N PHE A 108 6.48 10.46 -3.69
CA PHE A 108 6.97 11.52 -4.59
C PHE A 108 7.18 12.85 -3.86
#